data_AF-A0A9P1L2P4-F1
#
_entry.id   AF-A0A9P1L2P4-F1
#
_cell.length_a   1.000
_cell.length_b   1.000
_cell.length_c   1.000
_cell.angle_alpha   90.00
_cell.angle_beta   90.00
_cell.angle_gamma   90.00
#
_symmetry.space_group_name_H-M   'P 1'
#
loop_
_entity.id
_entity.type
_entity.pdbx_description
1 polymer ?
#
loop_
_entity_poly.entity_id
_entity_poly.type
_entity_poly.pdbx_seq_one_letter_code
_entity_poly.pdbx_strand_id
1 'polypeptide(L)'
;MLFECFYYPILSNNKIIKSCDKLSEFNFGDKLPVKTLYYNYGENFIIYQGDEFFRVKDSILLDTVNPKEINFPINIVFNKGTQLTINSLKDLNSIRLILNGEFEEEKNFGSLFFLYNNLVYKIKHTQYDILSLLTNSSRDYIFINDELDLNTQNLLIDLHTVRDKICNLLEENKKLITQYIKYMNFNDDDNLTNLSIYKYFPKDTEEHKEFSNQTSKCKNKKSHPKDKLYKLMKCCNLDSNILD
;
A
#
# COMPACT_ATOMS: atom_id res chain seq x y z
N MET A 1 12.28 -4.14 -16.42
CA MET A 1 12.12 -5.27 -15.46
C MET A 1 10.94 -5.03 -14.53
N LEU A 2 10.03 -6.00 -14.40
CA LEU A 2 8.96 -5.97 -13.40
C LEU A 2 9.40 -6.78 -12.17
N PHE A 3 9.25 -6.22 -10.96
CA PHE A 3 9.60 -6.89 -9.72
C PHE A 3 8.36 -7.25 -8.91
N GLU A 4 8.15 -8.53 -8.60
CA GLU A 4 6.97 -8.99 -7.85
C GLU A 4 6.90 -8.43 -6.42
N CYS A 5 8.06 -8.04 -5.87
CA CYS A 5 8.12 -7.45 -4.53
C CYS A 5 7.46 -6.08 -4.47
N PHE A 6 7.39 -5.39 -5.59
CA PHE A 6 6.60 -4.18 -5.72
C PHE A 6 5.19 -4.61 -6.11
N TYR A 7 4.38 -4.86 -5.10
CA TYR A 7 2.99 -5.25 -5.27
C TYR A 7 2.07 -4.16 -4.76
N TYR A 8 0.79 -4.24 -5.12
CA TYR A 8 -0.29 -3.49 -4.52
C TYR A 8 -1.45 -4.42 -4.15
N PRO A 9 -2.17 -4.15 -3.04
CA PRO A 9 -3.28 -4.99 -2.62
C PRO A 9 -4.53 -4.68 -3.46
N ILE A 10 -5.27 -5.74 -3.80
CA ILE A 10 -6.57 -5.68 -4.45
C ILE A 10 -7.56 -6.51 -3.64
N LEU A 11 -8.80 -6.05 -3.53
CA LEU A 11 -9.90 -6.85 -3.01
C LEU A 11 -10.52 -7.63 -4.18
N SER A 12 -10.49 -8.96 -4.10
CA SER A 12 -11.12 -9.85 -5.08
C SER A 12 -11.82 -10.99 -4.34
N ASN A 13 -13.12 -11.18 -4.57
CA ASN A 13 -13.92 -12.22 -3.92
C ASN A 13 -13.74 -12.25 -2.39
N ASN A 14 -13.81 -11.09 -1.74
CA ASN A 14 -13.59 -10.89 -0.29
C ASN A 14 -12.19 -11.32 0.23
N LYS A 15 -11.24 -11.57 -0.67
CA LYS A 15 -9.84 -11.86 -0.34
C LYS A 15 -8.94 -10.73 -0.79
N ILE A 16 -7.90 -10.48 -0.02
CA ILE A 16 -6.88 -9.51 -0.36
C ILE A 16 -5.80 -10.24 -1.12
N ILE A 17 -5.54 -9.79 -2.34
CA ILE A 17 -4.56 -10.39 -3.23
C ILE A 17 -3.49 -9.33 -3.50
N LYS A 18 -2.22 -9.74 -3.42
CA LYS A 18 -1.09 -8.92 -3.84
C LYS A 18 -0.90 -9.08 -5.35
N SER A 19 -1.03 -7.99 -6.09
CA SER A 19 -0.85 -7.90 -7.54
C SER A 19 0.36 -7.02 -7.88
N CYS A 20 1.03 -7.30 -8.98
CA CYS A 20 2.02 -6.39 -9.57
C CYS A 20 1.63 -5.99 -11.01
N ASP A 21 0.42 -6.38 -11.42
CA ASP A 21 -0.05 -6.18 -12.78
C ASP A 21 -0.10 -4.69 -13.12
N LYS A 22 0.29 -4.36 -14.36
CA LYS A 22 0.28 -2.99 -14.90
C LYS A 22 1.21 -2.00 -14.20
N LEU A 23 2.06 -2.42 -13.26
CA LEU A 23 3.14 -1.58 -12.78
C LEU A 23 4.13 -1.33 -13.91
N SER A 24 4.73 -0.14 -13.92
CA SER A 24 5.78 0.19 -14.88
C SER A 24 6.99 -0.70 -14.66
N GLU A 25 7.65 -1.05 -15.75
CA GLU A 25 8.95 -1.68 -15.67
C GLU A 25 10.02 -0.70 -15.18
N PHE A 26 10.97 -1.24 -14.42
CA PHE A 26 12.14 -0.53 -13.91
C PHE A 26 13.40 -0.94 -14.67
N ASN A 27 14.26 0.03 -14.91
CA ASN A 27 15.60 -0.12 -15.49
C ASN A 27 16.67 0.21 -14.45
N PHE A 28 17.91 -0.21 -14.72
CA PHE A 28 19.04 0.24 -13.92
C PHE A 28 19.15 1.78 -13.97
N GLY A 29 19.36 2.38 -12.81
CA GLY A 29 19.32 3.83 -12.60
C GLY A 29 17.97 4.38 -12.13
N ASP A 30 16.88 3.59 -12.19
CA ASP A 30 15.57 4.05 -11.75
C ASP A 30 15.42 4.05 -10.23
N LYS A 31 14.64 5.02 -9.74
CA LYS A 31 14.23 5.08 -8.33
C LYS A 31 13.05 4.13 -8.09
N LEU A 32 13.19 3.24 -7.12
CA LEU A 32 12.23 2.19 -6.84
C LEU A 32 11.18 2.61 -5.78
N PRO A 33 10.01 1.95 -5.76
CA PRO A 33 9.02 2.11 -4.70
C PRO A 33 9.49 1.39 -3.43
N VAL A 34 10.45 1.94 -2.70
CA VAL A 34 11.03 1.27 -1.50
C VAL A 34 10.16 1.35 -0.25
N LYS A 35 9.19 2.26 -0.24
CA LYS A 35 8.24 2.49 0.87
C LYS A 35 6.86 2.85 0.32
N THR A 36 5.83 2.14 0.78
CA THR A 36 4.40 2.38 0.49
C THR A 36 3.60 2.38 1.80
N LEU A 37 2.27 2.31 1.79
CA LEU A 37 1.48 2.18 3.03
C LEU A 37 1.52 0.77 3.66
N TYR A 38 2.01 -0.23 2.95
CA TYR A 38 1.95 -1.62 3.38
C TYR A 38 3.28 -2.35 3.31
N TYR A 39 4.35 -1.67 2.91
CA TYR A 39 5.70 -2.16 3.11
C TYR A 39 6.68 -0.99 3.24
N ASN A 40 7.79 -1.27 3.91
CA ASN A 40 8.96 -0.41 4.04
C ASN A 40 10.21 -1.29 3.98
N TYR A 41 10.91 -1.29 2.85
CA TYR A 41 12.12 -2.10 2.63
C TYR A 41 13.41 -1.38 3.05
N GLY A 42 13.31 -0.10 3.40
CA GLY A 42 14.47 0.77 3.58
C GLY A 42 15.13 1.16 2.26
N GLU A 43 16.21 1.94 2.34
CA GLU A 43 16.86 2.51 1.16
C GLU A 43 17.90 1.56 0.53
N ASN A 44 18.37 0.58 1.29
CA ASN A 44 19.43 -0.34 0.91
C ASN A 44 18.99 -1.79 1.15
N PHE A 45 18.81 -2.56 0.09
CA PHE A 45 18.39 -3.95 0.14
C PHE A 45 18.74 -4.67 -1.18
N ILE A 46 18.49 -5.97 -1.22
CA ILE A 46 18.66 -6.78 -2.42
C ILE A 46 17.32 -7.39 -2.80
N ILE A 47 16.97 -7.34 -4.08
CA ILE A 47 15.82 -8.07 -4.62
C ILE A 47 16.31 -9.44 -5.09
N TYR A 48 15.63 -10.52 -4.69
CA TYR A 48 15.84 -11.85 -5.26
C TYR A 48 14.65 -12.23 -6.13
N GLN A 49 14.90 -12.43 -7.43
CA GLN A 49 13.88 -12.79 -8.40
C GLN A 49 14.47 -13.60 -9.55
N GLY A 50 13.80 -14.68 -9.95
CA GLY A 50 14.20 -15.49 -11.12
C GLY A 50 15.60 -16.09 -11.00
N ASP A 51 16.03 -16.42 -9.79
CA ASP A 51 17.40 -16.85 -9.44
C ASP A 51 18.50 -15.78 -9.55
N GLU A 52 18.14 -14.53 -9.81
CA GLU A 52 19.04 -13.38 -9.83
C GLU A 52 18.90 -12.50 -8.58
N PHE A 53 19.98 -11.79 -8.24
CA PHE A 53 20.01 -10.82 -7.16
C PHE A 53 20.25 -9.43 -7.74
N PHE A 54 19.42 -8.46 -7.35
CA PHE A 54 19.51 -7.08 -7.82
C PHE A 54 19.80 -6.16 -6.65
N ARG A 55 20.84 -5.35 -6.76
CA ARG A 55 21.23 -4.42 -5.71
C ARG A 55 20.41 -3.14 -5.79
N VAL A 56 19.82 -2.78 -4.66
CA VAL A 56 19.18 -1.47 -4.47
C VAL A 56 19.98 -0.70 -3.44
N LYS A 57 20.43 0.49 -3.81
CA LYS A 57 21.17 1.38 -2.92
C LYS A 57 20.62 2.79 -3.03
N ASP A 58 20.42 3.45 -1.89
CA ASP A 58 19.86 4.80 -1.81
C ASP A 58 18.53 4.91 -2.59
N SER A 59 17.71 3.85 -2.54
CA SER A 59 16.46 3.65 -3.29
C SER A 59 16.58 3.51 -4.81
N ILE A 60 17.78 3.34 -5.36
CA ILE A 60 18.05 3.24 -6.80
C ILE A 60 18.41 1.80 -7.16
N LEU A 61 17.84 1.28 -8.24
CA LEU A 61 18.22 0.00 -8.82
C LEU A 61 19.58 0.12 -9.52
N LEU A 62 20.61 -0.56 -9.05
CA LEU A 62 21.97 -0.38 -9.57
C LEU A 62 22.36 -1.43 -10.62
N ASP A 63 22.49 -2.68 -10.17
CA ASP A 63 23.07 -3.77 -10.95
C ASP A 63 22.57 -5.12 -10.45
N THR A 64 22.85 -6.17 -11.23
CA THR A 64 22.81 -7.56 -10.75
C THR A 64 24.06 -7.84 -9.92
N VAL A 65 23.92 -8.50 -8.76
CA VAL A 65 25.03 -8.78 -7.83
C VAL A 65 25.26 -10.27 -7.68
N ASN A 66 26.53 -10.70 -7.66
CA ASN A 66 26.86 -12.07 -7.31
C ASN A 66 26.65 -12.29 -5.80
N PRO A 67 26.01 -13.39 -5.34
CA PRO A 67 25.86 -13.71 -3.93
C PRO A 67 27.13 -13.59 -3.07
N LYS A 68 28.30 -13.87 -3.67
CA LYS A 68 29.61 -13.80 -2.99
C LYS A 68 30.09 -12.36 -2.74
N GLU A 69 29.53 -11.39 -3.45
CA GLU A 69 29.86 -9.96 -3.37
C GLU A 69 28.91 -9.19 -2.46
N ILE A 70 27.96 -9.89 -1.82
CA ILE A 70 27.00 -9.31 -0.89
C ILE A 70 27.66 -9.11 0.47
N ASN A 71 27.59 -7.88 0.98
CA ASN A 71 27.99 -7.55 2.34
C ASN A 71 26.84 -7.85 3.30
N PHE A 72 27.09 -8.67 4.33
CA PHE A 72 26.10 -9.02 5.35
C PHE A 72 26.35 -8.25 6.66
N PRO A 73 25.32 -8.00 7.49
CA PRO A 73 23.91 -8.35 7.28
C PRO A 73 23.24 -7.46 6.22
N ILE A 74 22.29 -8.03 5.48
CA ILE A 74 21.53 -7.30 4.45
C ILE A 74 20.09 -7.77 4.39
N ASN A 75 19.19 -6.83 4.07
CA ASN A 75 17.80 -7.16 3.79
C ASN A 75 17.67 -7.70 2.38
N ILE A 76 17.01 -8.86 2.25
CA ILE A 76 16.64 -9.44 0.97
C ILE A 76 15.13 -9.47 0.87
N VAL A 77 14.61 -8.95 -0.25
CA VAL A 77 13.19 -8.91 -0.57
C VAL A 77 12.94 -9.82 -1.77
N PHE A 78 11.90 -10.65 -1.68
CA PHE A 78 11.58 -11.65 -2.70
C PHE A 78 10.09 -11.86 -2.82
N ASN A 79 9.66 -12.43 -3.95
CA ASN A 79 8.26 -12.70 -4.29
C ASN A 79 7.39 -11.47 -3.97
N LYS A 80 6.15 -11.67 -3.52
CA LYS A 80 5.16 -10.63 -3.18
C LYS A 80 5.47 -9.87 -1.88
N GLY A 81 6.71 -9.39 -1.78
CA GLY A 81 7.20 -8.49 -0.76
C GLY A 81 7.61 -9.16 0.55
N THR A 82 7.92 -10.45 0.53
CA THR A 82 8.51 -11.16 1.67
C THR A 82 9.91 -10.59 1.89
N GLN A 83 10.23 -10.21 3.13
CA GLN A 83 11.50 -9.58 3.46
C GLN A 83 12.18 -10.36 4.58
N LEU A 84 13.50 -10.49 4.50
CA LEU A 84 14.31 -11.19 5.49
C LEU A 84 15.65 -10.49 5.67
N THR A 85 16.10 -10.38 6.92
CA THR A 85 17.47 -10.00 7.23
C THR A 85 18.37 -11.22 7.14
N ILE A 86 19.30 -11.23 6.18
CA ILE A 86 20.26 -12.31 6.00
C ILE A 86 21.59 -11.91 6.63
N ASN A 87 22.12 -12.77 7.50
CA ASN A 87 23.32 -12.48 8.29
C ASN A 87 24.61 -13.06 7.68
N SER A 88 24.49 -14.06 6.80
CA SER A 88 25.64 -14.71 6.19
C SER A 88 25.32 -15.34 4.84
N LEU A 89 26.37 -15.64 4.06
CA LEU A 89 26.25 -16.37 2.79
C LEU A 89 25.66 -17.79 2.96
N LYS A 90 25.85 -18.43 4.11
CA LYS A 90 25.27 -19.75 4.39
C LYS A 90 23.74 -19.67 4.54
N ASP A 91 23.27 -18.63 5.21
CA ASP A 91 21.85 -18.36 5.39
C ASP A 91 21.20 -18.02 4.04
N LEU A 92 21.91 -17.25 3.20
CA LEU A 92 21.48 -16.94 1.84
C LEU A 92 21.24 -18.20 1.00
N ASN A 93 22.15 -19.17 1.06
CA ASN A 93 22.00 -20.43 0.32
C ASN A 93 20.80 -21.25 0.80
N SER A 94 20.30 -20.97 2.00
CA SER A 94 19.17 -21.65 2.62
C SER A 94 17.85 -20.89 2.44
N ILE A 95 17.85 -19.78 1.69
CA ILE A 95 16.68 -18.90 1.53
C ILE A 95 15.44 -19.63 0.99
N ARG A 96 15.63 -20.68 0.18
CA ARG A 96 14.55 -21.53 -0.34
C ARG A 96 13.80 -22.32 0.74
N LEU A 97 14.38 -22.46 1.94
CA LEU A 97 13.79 -23.18 3.08
C LEU A 97 13.07 -22.26 4.07
N ILE A 98 13.14 -20.94 3.89
CA ILE A 98 12.59 -19.99 4.85
C ILE A 98 11.10 -19.77 4.57
N LEU A 99 10.27 -20.14 5.56
CA LEU A 99 8.81 -20.24 5.38
C LEU A 99 8.06 -18.92 5.63
N ASN A 100 8.54 -18.06 6.54
CA ASN A 100 7.84 -16.84 6.96
C ASN A 100 8.74 -15.61 6.87
N GLY A 101 8.26 -14.55 6.23
CA GLY A 101 8.94 -13.26 6.17
C GLY A 101 8.79 -12.44 7.45
N GLU A 102 9.55 -11.35 7.52
CA GLU A 102 9.45 -10.36 8.60
C GLU A 102 8.29 -9.37 8.34
N PHE A 103 7.65 -8.95 9.43
CA PHE A 103 6.60 -7.92 9.47
C PHE A 103 5.33 -8.25 8.67
N GLU A 104 4.96 -9.53 8.53
CA GLU A 104 3.82 -9.92 7.68
C GLU A 104 2.47 -9.42 8.21
N GLU A 105 2.28 -9.34 9.54
CA GLU A 105 1.05 -8.77 10.11
C GLU A 105 0.94 -7.26 9.86
N GLU A 106 2.04 -6.52 10.01
CA GLU A 106 2.11 -5.09 9.73
C GLU A 106 1.86 -4.80 8.24
N LYS A 107 2.39 -5.64 7.33
CA LYS A 107 2.10 -5.54 5.89
C LYS A 107 0.64 -5.84 5.58
N ASN A 108 0.06 -6.86 6.22
CA ASN A 108 -1.35 -7.20 6.06
C ASN A 108 -2.25 -6.05 6.52
N PHE A 109 -1.98 -5.49 7.70
CA PHE A 109 -2.67 -4.33 8.22
C PHE A 109 -2.52 -3.11 7.30
N GLY A 110 -1.30 -2.82 6.85
CA GLY A 110 -1.06 -1.74 5.91
C GLY A 110 -1.82 -1.91 4.60
N SER A 111 -1.97 -3.15 4.12
CA SER A 111 -2.69 -3.47 2.88
C SER A 111 -4.18 -3.17 3.03
N LEU A 112 -4.77 -3.59 4.16
CA LEU A 112 -6.12 -3.23 4.55
C LEU A 112 -6.30 -1.72 4.70
N PHE A 113 -5.34 -1.04 5.34
CA PHE A 113 -5.38 0.40 5.55
C PHE A 113 -5.34 1.17 4.23
N PHE A 114 -4.52 0.74 3.28
CA PHE A 114 -4.50 1.29 1.93
C PHE A 114 -5.86 1.10 1.24
N LEU A 115 -6.40 -0.14 1.23
CA LEU A 115 -7.68 -0.45 0.60
C LEU A 115 -8.83 0.37 1.19
N TYR A 116 -8.89 0.50 2.52
CA TYR A 116 -9.88 1.30 3.21
C TYR A 116 -9.87 2.75 2.74
N ASN A 117 -8.69 3.38 2.71
CA ASN A 117 -8.57 4.79 2.28
C ASN A 117 -8.92 4.97 0.80
N ASN A 118 -8.54 4.00 -0.04
CA ASN A 118 -8.85 4.01 -1.46
C ASN A 118 -10.37 3.91 -1.70
N LEU A 119 -11.05 2.98 -1.04
CA LEU A 119 -12.51 2.83 -1.12
C LEU A 119 -13.25 4.08 -0.63
N VAL A 120 -12.84 4.65 0.51
CA VAL A 120 -13.41 5.91 1.02
C VAL A 120 -13.23 7.04 0.00
N TYR A 121 -12.07 7.12 -0.65
CA TYR A 121 -11.81 8.12 -1.68
C TYR A 121 -12.72 7.92 -2.91
N LYS A 122 -12.81 6.68 -3.41
CA LYS A 122 -13.65 6.34 -4.57
C LYS A 122 -15.11 6.63 -4.32
N ILE A 123 -15.68 6.20 -3.18
CA ILE A 123 -17.06 6.51 -2.79
C ILE A 123 -17.29 8.01 -2.82
N LYS A 124 -16.40 8.78 -2.18
CA LYS A 124 -16.54 10.24 -2.12
C LYS A 124 -16.48 10.88 -3.51
N HIS A 125 -15.61 10.39 -4.39
CA HIS A 125 -15.49 10.91 -5.75
C HIS A 125 -16.76 10.60 -6.56
N THR A 126 -17.23 9.36 -6.52
CA THR A 126 -18.50 8.94 -7.15
C THR A 126 -19.67 9.79 -6.68
N GLN A 127 -19.77 10.04 -5.37
CA GLN A 127 -20.80 10.92 -4.81
C GLN A 127 -20.73 12.34 -5.38
N TYR A 128 -19.53 12.93 -5.49
CA TYR A 128 -19.37 14.26 -6.08
C TYR A 128 -19.72 14.30 -7.56
N ASP A 129 -19.33 13.29 -8.33
CA ASP A 129 -19.62 13.21 -9.77
C ASP A 129 -21.14 13.17 -10.00
N ILE A 130 -21.87 12.38 -9.22
CA ILE A 130 -23.33 12.28 -9.30
C ILE A 130 -24.01 13.57 -8.82
N LEU A 131 -23.57 14.14 -7.70
CA LEU A 131 -24.11 15.42 -7.22
C LEU A 131 -23.88 16.57 -8.21
N SER A 132 -22.82 16.50 -9.03
CA SER A 132 -22.59 17.51 -10.08
C SER A 132 -23.70 17.50 -11.16
N LEU A 133 -24.45 16.40 -11.28
CA LEU A 133 -25.62 16.33 -12.18
C LEU A 133 -26.73 17.28 -11.70
N LEU A 134 -26.93 17.45 -10.38
CA LEU A 134 -27.89 18.43 -9.84
C LEU A 134 -27.54 19.85 -10.25
N THR A 135 -26.25 20.19 -10.22
CA THR A 135 -25.80 21.53 -10.58
C THR A 135 -25.91 21.81 -12.07
N ASN A 136 -25.96 20.77 -12.91
CA ASN A 136 -25.90 20.87 -14.36
C ASN A 136 -27.20 20.45 -15.07
N SER A 137 -28.23 20.02 -14.34
CA SER A 137 -29.50 19.57 -14.93
C SER A 137 -30.69 19.78 -13.99
N SER A 138 -31.90 19.89 -14.55
CA SER A 138 -33.17 20.00 -13.81
C SER A 138 -33.67 18.64 -13.29
N ARG A 139 -32.78 17.81 -12.74
CA ARG A 139 -33.11 16.52 -12.12
C ARG A 139 -33.55 16.72 -10.67
N ASP A 140 -34.49 15.90 -10.22
CA ASP A 140 -34.95 15.92 -8.84
C ASP A 140 -34.02 15.13 -7.92
N TYR A 141 -34.26 15.25 -6.60
CA TYR A 141 -33.45 14.58 -5.59
C TYR A 141 -33.66 13.05 -5.56
N ILE A 142 -34.80 12.55 -6.07
CA ILE A 142 -35.13 11.12 -6.06
C ILE A 142 -34.20 10.41 -7.04
N PHE A 143 -34.14 10.90 -8.28
CA PHE A 143 -33.23 10.38 -9.30
C PHE A 143 -31.77 10.35 -8.82
N ILE A 144 -31.34 11.39 -8.10
CA ILE A 144 -29.97 11.50 -7.62
C ILE A 144 -29.68 10.51 -6.50
N ASN A 145 -30.62 10.30 -5.58
CA ASN A 145 -30.47 9.28 -4.55
C ASN A 145 -30.38 7.88 -5.16
N ASP A 146 -31.22 7.58 -6.17
CA ASP A 146 -31.18 6.31 -6.88
C ASP A 146 -29.81 6.09 -7.57
N GLU A 147 -29.28 7.12 -8.23
CA GLU A 147 -27.94 7.07 -8.85
C GLU A 147 -26.83 6.92 -7.82
N LEU A 148 -26.90 7.65 -6.69
CA LEU A 148 -25.92 7.53 -5.61
C LEU A 148 -25.88 6.11 -5.05
N ASP A 149 -27.03 5.52 -4.75
CA ASP A 149 -27.14 4.16 -4.23
C ASP A 149 -26.60 3.16 -5.25
N LEU A 150 -27.06 3.23 -6.50
CA LEU A 150 -26.66 2.30 -7.56
C LEU A 150 -25.14 2.31 -7.81
N ASN A 151 -24.52 3.49 -7.81
CA ASN A 151 -23.09 3.63 -8.11
C ASN A 151 -22.17 3.45 -6.89
N THR A 152 -22.69 3.49 -5.65
CA THR A 152 -21.88 3.34 -4.43
C THR A 152 -22.12 2.03 -3.68
N GLN A 153 -23.20 1.30 -3.96
CA GLN A 153 -23.59 0.08 -3.24
C GLN A 153 -22.44 -0.94 -3.13
N ASN A 154 -21.82 -1.31 -4.25
CA ASN A 154 -20.73 -2.30 -4.25
C ASN A 154 -19.48 -1.78 -3.52
N LEU A 155 -19.15 -0.49 -3.68
CA LEU A 155 -18.02 0.13 -2.98
C LEU A 155 -18.24 0.15 -1.45
N LEU A 156 -19.48 0.35 -1.01
CA LEU A 156 -19.84 0.29 0.41
C LEU A 156 -19.72 -1.13 0.97
N ILE A 157 -20.18 -2.15 0.23
CA ILE A 157 -20.02 -3.55 0.61
C ILE A 157 -18.53 -3.91 0.76
N ASP A 158 -17.70 -3.50 -0.20
CA ASP A 158 -16.26 -3.69 -0.16
C ASP A 158 -15.63 -2.95 1.04
N LEU A 159 -16.06 -1.72 1.30
CA LEU A 159 -15.57 -0.92 2.43
C LEU A 159 -15.90 -1.60 3.76
N HIS A 160 -17.12 -2.11 3.93
CA HIS A 160 -17.52 -2.86 5.11
C HIS A 160 -16.68 -4.14 5.27
N THR A 161 -16.50 -4.89 4.19
CA THR A 161 -15.67 -6.11 4.19
C THR A 161 -14.24 -5.83 4.64
N VAL A 162 -13.62 -4.76 4.13
CA VAL A 162 -12.26 -4.35 4.52
C VAL A 162 -12.24 -3.88 5.98
N ARG A 163 -13.23 -3.08 6.40
CA ARG A 163 -13.33 -2.59 7.78
C ARG A 163 -13.45 -3.74 8.78
N ASP A 164 -14.28 -4.73 8.49
CA ASP A 164 -14.50 -5.85 9.41
C ASP A 164 -13.23 -6.70 9.54
N LYS A 165 -12.48 -6.90 8.46
CA LYS A 165 -11.14 -7.53 8.51
C LYS A 165 -10.14 -6.73 9.35
N ILE A 166 -10.19 -5.39 9.28
CA ILE A 166 -9.36 -4.53 10.13
C ILE A 166 -9.73 -4.71 11.60
N CYS A 167 -11.01 -4.64 11.94
CA CYS A 167 -11.49 -4.84 13.31
C CYS A 167 -11.02 -6.18 13.87
N ASN A 168 -11.25 -7.28 13.14
CA ASN A 168 -10.85 -8.62 13.58
C ASN A 168 -9.33 -8.71 13.81
N LEU A 169 -8.53 -8.17 12.89
CA LEU A 169 -7.06 -8.22 13.01
C LEU A 169 -6.56 -7.42 14.23
N LEU A 170 -7.20 -6.29 14.54
CA LEU A 170 -6.86 -5.46 15.70
C LEU A 170 -7.35 -6.05 17.02
N GLU A 171 -8.45 -6.80 17.01
CA GLU A 171 -8.91 -7.57 18.16
C GLU A 171 -7.96 -8.73 18.48
N GLU A 172 -7.46 -9.43 17.46
CA GLU A 172 -6.50 -10.53 17.58
C GLU A 172 -5.11 -10.05 18.04
N ASN A 173 -4.62 -8.92 17.52
CA ASN A 173 -3.35 -8.32 17.92
C ASN A 173 -3.50 -6.84 18.31
N LYS A 174 -3.71 -6.60 19.62
CA LYS A 174 -3.86 -5.25 20.20
C LYS A 174 -2.63 -4.34 20.04
N LYS A 175 -1.43 -4.89 19.80
CA LYS A 175 -0.19 -4.13 19.64
C LYS A 175 0.14 -3.81 18.18
N LEU A 176 -0.65 -4.33 17.24
CA LEU A 176 -0.38 -4.25 15.81
C LEU A 176 -0.24 -2.82 15.31
N ILE A 177 -1.00 -1.87 15.86
CA ILE A 177 -0.96 -0.47 15.46
C ILE A 177 0.40 0.14 15.81
N THR A 178 0.85 -0.03 17.05
CA THR A 178 2.14 0.48 17.51
C THR A 178 3.28 -0.19 16.74
N GLN A 179 3.16 -1.50 16.48
CA GLN A 179 4.11 -2.26 15.65
C GLN A 179 4.16 -1.72 14.21
N TYR A 180 3.00 -1.51 13.58
CA TYR A 180 2.87 -0.96 12.23
C TYR A 180 3.47 0.44 12.13
N ILE A 181 3.19 1.33 13.10
CA ILE A 181 3.77 2.68 13.11
C ILE A 181 5.29 2.62 13.22
N LYS A 182 5.81 1.74 14.08
CA LYS A 182 7.25 1.54 14.24
C LYS A 182 7.88 0.98 12.97
N TYR A 183 7.27 -0.02 12.35
CA TYR A 183 7.71 -0.63 11.09
C TYR A 183 7.73 0.41 9.95
N MET A 184 6.64 1.16 9.82
CA MET A 184 6.50 2.16 8.76
C MET A 184 7.42 3.35 8.95
N ASN A 185 7.78 3.69 10.20
CA ASN A 185 8.63 4.83 10.54
C ASN A 185 8.26 6.07 9.71
N PHE A 186 7.03 6.55 9.89
CA PHE A 186 6.51 7.67 9.10
C PHE A 186 7.28 8.97 9.38
N ASN A 187 7.76 9.61 8.32
CA ASN A 187 8.39 10.93 8.37
C ASN A 187 7.32 12.02 8.38
N ASP A 188 7.64 13.21 8.89
CA ASP A 188 6.68 14.32 8.98
C ASP A 188 6.13 14.79 7.62
N ASP A 189 6.87 14.56 6.54
CA ASP A 189 6.48 14.88 5.17
C ASP A 189 5.77 13.73 4.44
N ASP A 190 5.66 12.56 5.07
CA ASP A 190 4.91 11.44 4.51
C ASP A 190 3.42 11.79 4.44
N ASN A 191 2.79 11.43 3.32
CA ASN A 191 1.35 11.50 3.15
C ASN A 191 0.84 10.33 2.31
N LEU A 192 -0.45 10.04 2.42
CA LEU A 192 -1.09 8.92 1.73
C LEU A 192 -0.81 8.94 0.21
N THR A 193 -0.84 10.11 -0.42
CA THR A 193 -0.64 10.24 -1.87
C THR A 193 0.81 9.94 -2.24
N ASN A 194 1.79 10.48 -1.51
CA ASN A 194 3.21 10.26 -1.77
C ASN A 194 3.62 8.80 -1.52
N LEU A 195 2.99 8.13 -0.54
CA LEU A 195 3.18 6.70 -0.27
C LEU A 195 2.33 5.79 -1.15
N SER A 196 1.54 6.34 -2.07
CA SER A 196 0.79 5.55 -3.03
C SER A 196 1.72 4.94 -4.06
N ILE A 197 1.51 3.65 -4.32
CA ILE A 197 2.19 2.92 -5.40
C ILE A 197 1.68 3.33 -6.79
N TYR A 198 0.51 3.97 -6.87
CA TYR A 198 -0.12 4.38 -8.13
C TYR A 198 0.73 5.34 -8.98
N LYS A 199 1.68 6.04 -8.37
CA LYS A 199 2.65 6.88 -9.09
C LYS A 199 3.62 6.10 -9.98
N TYR A 200 3.71 4.78 -9.80
CA TYR A 200 4.56 3.88 -10.59
C TYR A 200 3.77 3.13 -11.67
N PHE A 201 2.49 3.46 -11.87
CA PHE A 201 1.71 2.95 -13.01
C PHE A 201 1.96 3.81 -14.26
N PRO A 202 1.77 3.25 -15.48
CA PRO A 202 1.81 4.02 -16.71
C PRO A 202 0.84 5.20 -16.71
N LYS A 203 1.22 6.30 -17.35
CA LYS A 203 0.51 7.59 -17.23
C LYS A 203 -0.94 7.58 -17.73
N ASP A 204 -1.24 6.68 -18.64
CA ASP A 204 -2.53 6.50 -19.29
C ASP A 204 -3.52 5.64 -18.48
N THR A 205 -3.05 4.93 -17.45
CA THR A 205 -3.93 4.10 -16.60
C THR A 205 -4.78 4.92 -15.64
N GLU A 206 -5.88 4.33 -15.19
CA GLU A 206 -6.78 4.95 -14.21
C GLU A 206 -6.07 5.19 -12.87
N GLU A 207 -5.22 4.26 -12.44
CA GLU A 207 -4.47 4.36 -11.19
C GLU A 207 -3.54 5.58 -11.18
N HIS A 208 -2.78 5.80 -12.26
CA HIS A 208 -1.90 6.97 -12.36
C HIS A 208 -2.71 8.27 -12.49
N LYS A 209 -3.85 8.26 -13.21
CA LYS A 209 -4.77 9.40 -13.26
C LYS A 209 -5.32 9.73 -11.87
N GLU A 210 -5.68 8.72 -11.08
CA GLU A 210 -6.15 8.90 -9.71
C GLU A 210 -5.06 9.55 -8.84
N PHE A 211 -3.82 9.06 -8.93
CA PHE A 211 -2.68 9.69 -8.25
C PHE A 211 -2.48 11.16 -8.67
N SER A 212 -2.58 11.44 -9.97
CA SER A 212 -2.47 12.81 -10.52
C SER A 212 -3.59 13.74 -10.04
N ASN A 213 -4.81 13.22 -9.95
CA ASN A 213 -5.97 13.95 -9.43
C ASN A 213 -5.85 14.23 -7.93
N GLN A 214 -5.35 13.27 -7.16
CA GLN A 214 -5.11 13.44 -5.72
C GLN A 214 -4.01 14.46 -5.47
N THR A 215 -2.88 14.39 -6.18
CA THR A 215 -1.76 15.34 -6.04
C THR A 215 -2.15 16.77 -6.42
N SER A 216 -2.95 16.95 -7.48
CA SER A 216 -3.42 18.28 -7.91
C SER A 216 -4.44 18.91 -6.97
N LYS A 217 -5.44 18.15 -6.50
CA LYS A 217 -6.51 18.64 -5.59
C LYS A 217 -6.02 18.82 -4.14
N CYS A 218 -5.04 18.04 -3.68
CA CYS A 218 -4.60 18.02 -2.28
C CYS A 218 -3.36 18.88 -1.96
N LYS A 219 -2.92 19.78 -2.86
CA LYS A 219 -1.73 20.64 -2.66
C LYS A 219 -1.69 21.36 -1.29
N ASN A 220 -2.86 21.65 -0.69
CA ASN A 220 -2.97 22.40 0.57
C ASN A 220 -3.47 21.58 1.78
N LYS A 221 -3.78 20.29 1.63
CA LYS A 221 -4.24 19.43 2.75
C LYS A 221 -3.28 18.25 2.93
N LYS A 222 -2.31 18.40 3.84
CA LYS A 222 -1.49 17.27 4.31
C LYS A 222 -2.42 16.25 4.98
N SER A 223 -2.65 15.10 4.33
CA SER A 223 -3.33 13.96 4.93
C SER A 223 -2.28 13.00 5.45
N HIS A 224 -1.74 13.31 6.63
CA HIS A 224 -0.69 12.50 7.24
C HIS A 224 -1.22 11.08 7.57
N PRO A 225 -0.45 10.00 7.35
CA PRO A 225 -0.94 8.64 7.56
C PRO A 225 -1.38 8.38 9.02
N LYS A 226 -0.66 8.95 10.00
CA LYS A 226 -1.02 8.83 11.43
C LYS A 226 -2.40 9.41 11.74
N ASP A 227 -2.77 10.55 11.17
CA ASP A 227 -4.09 11.17 11.41
C ASP A 227 -5.23 10.31 10.85
N LYS A 228 -4.97 9.67 9.71
CA LYS A 228 -5.93 8.78 9.05
C LYS A 228 -6.08 7.46 9.79
N LEU A 229 -4.97 6.96 10.33
CA LEU A 229 -4.95 5.80 11.21
C LEU A 229 -5.74 6.06 12.49
N TYR A 230 -5.55 7.22 13.13
CA TYR A 230 -6.32 7.63 14.30
C TYR A 230 -7.83 7.68 14.03
N LYS A 231 -8.24 8.21 12.87
CA LYS A 231 -9.65 8.21 12.45
C LYS A 231 -10.20 6.80 12.25
N LEU A 232 -9.42 5.92 11.63
CA LEU A 232 -9.80 4.52 11.46
C LEU A 232 -10.01 3.82 12.80
N MET A 233 -9.11 4.03 13.77
CA MET A 233 -9.22 3.44 15.11
C MET A 233 -10.53 3.83 15.81
N LYS A 234 -10.92 5.10 15.69
CA LYS A 234 -12.21 5.57 16.21
C LYS A 234 -13.39 4.84 15.55
N CYS A 235 -13.32 4.60 14.24
CA CYS A 235 -14.36 3.83 13.54
C CYS A 235 -14.43 2.36 13.97
N CYS A 236 -13.31 1.80 14.46
CA CYS A 236 -13.24 0.44 15.00
C CYS A 236 -13.57 0.39 16.51
N ASN A 237 -14.00 1.48 17.14
CA ASN A 237 -14.26 1.58 18.59
C ASN A 237 -13.07 1.15 19.47
N LEU A 238 -11.84 1.38 19.01
CA LEU A 238 -10.62 1.11 19.79
C LEU A 238 -10.21 2.35 20.58
N ASP A 239 -9.82 2.17 21.84
CA ASP A 239 -9.35 3.26 22.70
C ASP A 239 -8.14 3.97 22.08
N SER A 240 -8.21 5.29 21.98
CA SER A 240 -7.22 6.13 21.28
C SER A 240 -5.86 6.25 21.99
N ASN A 241 -5.73 5.73 23.21
CA ASN A 241 -4.53 5.84 24.05
C ASN A 241 -3.37 4.93 23.60
N ILE A 242 -3.50 4.21 22.49
CA ILE A 242 -2.49 3.26 21.97
C ILE A 242 -1.39 3.99 21.15
N LEU A 243 -1.59 5.28 20.86
CA LEU A 243 -0.74 6.07 19.97
C LEU A 243 0.21 7.04 20.70
N ASP A 244 0.12 7.13 22.02
CA ASP A 244 0.99 7.93 22.88
C ASP A 244 2.25 7.16 23.31
#